data_AF-A0A382A000-F1
#
_entry.id   AF-A0A382A000-F1
#
_cell.length_a   1.000
_cell.length_b   1.000
_cell.length_c   1.000
_cell.angle_alpha   90.00
_cell.angle_beta   90.00
_cell.angle_gamma   90.00
#
_symmetry.space_group_name_H-M   'P 1'
#
loop_
_entity.id
_entity.type
_entity.pdbx_description
1 polymer ?
#
loop_
_entity_poly.entity_id
_entity_poly.type
_entity_poly.pdbx_seq_one_letter_code
_entity_poly.pdbx_strand_id
1 'polypeptide(L)'
;MQTTASLKKRPLSFSALNLAGSIFPSKPDLSEQYILDAARNSAGFDDWGSDSFLEGMRELLNSSIKEAKLHLFGRQFLQKGCIRAVKDRIRLQKAFQKNLEILNTPIEKPVFILGLPRTGTTFLQNLLFQNDHFRHLHYWEQVAVGPQPTHKNLKDNYIIKSSVSFVDNLKTIAPEFFIAHEINPYGPEECNGLMERNFTSIIYFMFRNIPSYMEWFQAHDMTETYDYHKQQLQFLGYHFRKKQWVLKAPVHLFFLKYLFKTYPDARIVHLHRDPLEVIPSMASLVVISR
;
A
#
# COMPACT_ATOMS: atom_id res chain seq x y z
N MET A 1 -3.06 11.14 28.80
CA MET A 1 -3.52 9.76 29.05
C MET A 1 -2.63 8.81 28.29
N GLN A 2 -1.80 8.02 28.98
CA GLN A 2 -1.11 6.89 28.35
C GLN A 2 -2.18 5.83 28.06
N THR A 3 -2.47 5.57 26.79
CA THR A 3 -3.29 4.43 26.40
C THR A 3 -2.57 3.15 26.83
N THR A 4 -3.27 2.31 27.58
CA THR A 4 -2.84 1.01 28.13
C THR A 4 -2.36 -0.02 27.10
N ALA A 5 -2.46 0.30 25.80
CA ALA A 5 -1.97 -0.54 24.70
C ALA A 5 -0.42 -0.62 24.60
N SER A 6 0.34 0.18 25.35
CA SER A 6 1.80 0.31 25.21
C SER A 6 2.65 -0.65 26.09
N LEU A 7 2.07 -1.63 26.78
CA LEU A 7 2.80 -2.33 27.86
C LEU A 7 3.18 -3.81 27.62
N LYS A 8 2.94 -4.38 26.43
CA LYS A 8 3.61 -5.65 26.08
C LYS A 8 4.95 -5.36 25.41
N LYS A 9 6.03 -5.80 26.08
CA LYS A 9 7.39 -5.69 25.54
C LYS A 9 7.45 -6.45 24.21
N ARG A 10 7.88 -5.78 23.14
CA ARG A 10 8.25 -6.41 21.86
C ARG A 10 9.16 -7.61 22.14
N PRO A 11 9.11 -8.70 21.35
CA PRO A 11 9.90 -9.91 21.58
C PRO A 11 11.37 -9.60 21.89
N LEU A 12 11.99 -10.33 22.82
CA LEU A 12 13.37 -10.08 23.25
C LEU A 12 14.35 -10.11 22.07
N SER A 13 14.12 -10.97 21.08
CA SER A 13 14.90 -11.02 19.83
C SER A 13 14.81 -9.73 19.03
N PHE A 14 13.63 -9.09 18.96
CA PHE A 14 13.43 -7.82 18.27
C PHE A 14 14.12 -6.65 18.99
N SER A 15 14.04 -6.65 20.32
CA SER A 15 14.72 -5.66 21.16
C SER A 15 16.24 -5.81 21.08
N ALA A 16 16.75 -7.05 21.09
CA ALA A 16 18.16 -7.36 20.94
C ALA A 16 18.71 -7.01 19.55
N LEU A 17 17.95 -7.20 18.48
CA LEU A 17 18.37 -6.86 17.12
C LEU A 17 18.46 -5.34 16.90
N ASN A 18 17.53 -4.57 17.49
CA ASN A 18 17.63 -3.11 17.50
C ASN A 18 18.79 -2.62 18.40
N LEU A 19 19.06 -3.30 19.53
CA LEU A 19 20.20 -2.98 20.40
C LEU A 19 21.54 -3.28 19.71
N ALA A 20 21.70 -4.45 19.08
CA ALA A 20 22.88 -4.81 18.30
C ALA A 20 23.09 -3.87 17.10
N GLY A 21 22.01 -3.44 16.46
CA GLY A 21 22.02 -2.43 15.41
C GLY A 21 22.45 -1.03 15.83
N SER A 22 22.40 -0.73 17.13
CA SER A 22 22.97 0.50 17.69
C SER A 22 24.49 0.42 17.90
N ILE A 23 25.05 -0.81 17.88
CA ILE A 23 26.46 -1.11 18.17
C ILE A 23 27.27 -1.35 16.87
N PHE A 24 26.65 -1.88 15.80
CA PHE A 24 27.29 -2.09 14.49
C PHE A 24 26.66 -1.19 13.39
N PRO A 25 27.40 -0.23 12.80
CA PRO A 25 26.79 0.98 12.23
C PRO A 25 26.55 0.97 10.72
N SER A 26 26.44 -0.18 10.04
CA SER A 26 25.96 -0.15 8.64
C SER A 26 24.45 0.08 8.62
N LYS A 27 24.04 1.34 8.74
CA LYS A 27 22.64 1.74 8.60
C LYS A 27 22.19 1.46 7.16
N PRO A 28 21.01 0.87 6.93
CA PRO A 28 20.46 0.68 5.59
C PRO A 28 20.48 2.01 4.81
N ASP A 29 21.06 2.04 3.62
CA ASP A 29 21.10 3.26 2.81
C ASP A 29 19.69 3.68 2.35
N LEU A 30 19.34 4.93 2.59
CA LEU A 30 18.07 5.53 2.18
C LEU A 30 18.26 6.63 1.12
N SER A 31 19.42 6.69 0.47
CA SER A 31 19.65 7.58 -0.66
C SER A 31 18.78 7.16 -1.85
N GLU A 32 18.25 8.14 -2.58
CA GLU A 32 17.44 7.92 -3.79
C GLU A 32 18.18 7.00 -4.77
N GLN A 33 19.46 7.30 -5.03
CA GLN A 33 20.29 6.54 -5.97
C GLN A 33 20.41 5.06 -5.57
N TYR A 34 20.68 4.77 -4.29
CA TYR A 34 20.77 3.39 -3.82
C TYR A 34 19.46 2.63 -4.03
N ILE A 35 18.31 3.26 -3.73
CA ILE A 35 17.00 2.63 -3.90
C ILE A 35 16.73 2.31 -5.37
N LEU A 36 17.00 3.27 -6.26
CA LEU A 36 16.80 3.10 -7.71
C LEU A 36 17.70 2.00 -8.26
N ASP A 37 18.99 1.99 -7.92
CA ASP A 37 19.95 1.00 -8.42
C ASP A 37 19.65 -0.40 -7.87
N ALA A 38 19.32 -0.52 -6.58
CA ALA A 38 18.92 -1.79 -5.99
C ALA A 38 17.64 -2.35 -6.66
N ALA A 39 16.69 -1.48 -7.01
CA ALA A 39 15.48 -1.86 -7.70
C ALA A 39 15.75 -2.34 -9.14
N ARG A 40 16.56 -1.61 -9.92
CA ARG A 40 17.00 -2.01 -11.27
C ARG A 40 17.72 -3.34 -11.27
N ASN A 41 18.73 -3.47 -10.42
CA ASN A 41 19.50 -4.71 -10.26
C ASN A 41 18.60 -5.90 -9.90
N SER A 42 17.62 -5.70 -9.02
CA SER A 42 16.68 -6.75 -8.65
C SER A 42 15.64 -7.07 -9.74
N ALA A 43 15.26 -6.10 -10.57
CA ALA A 43 14.31 -6.28 -11.65
C ALA A 43 14.94 -6.87 -12.92
N GLY A 44 16.24 -6.66 -13.13
CA GLY A 44 16.94 -7.02 -14.37
C GLY A 44 16.43 -6.23 -15.58
N PHE A 45 16.01 -4.99 -15.35
CA PHE A 45 15.48 -4.06 -16.36
C PHE A 45 15.57 -2.62 -15.82
N ASP A 46 15.79 -1.65 -16.71
CA ASP A 46 16.18 -0.29 -16.28
C ASP A 46 15.10 0.77 -16.48
N ASP A 47 13.99 0.41 -17.14
CA ASP A 47 12.88 1.32 -17.42
C ASP A 47 11.69 1.07 -16.48
N TRP A 48 11.31 2.12 -15.74
CA TRP A 48 10.16 2.18 -14.83
C TRP A 48 9.00 3.02 -15.37
N GLY A 49 9.10 3.50 -16.62
CA GLY A 49 8.14 4.38 -17.25
C GLY A 49 8.30 5.82 -16.74
N SER A 50 7.20 6.43 -16.33
CA SER A 50 7.19 7.82 -15.86
C SER A 50 7.97 8.02 -14.56
N ASP A 51 8.68 9.15 -14.49
CA ASP A 51 9.39 9.67 -13.31
C ASP A 51 8.47 10.31 -12.26
N SER A 52 7.15 10.30 -12.47
CA SER A 52 6.16 10.94 -11.57
C SER A 52 6.21 10.48 -10.11
N PHE A 53 6.83 9.34 -9.83
CA PHE A 53 6.99 8.81 -8.47
C PHE A 53 8.21 9.37 -7.71
N LEU A 54 9.18 9.98 -8.42
CA LEU A 54 10.45 10.39 -7.83
C LEU A 54 10.27 11.48 -6.78
N GLU A 55 9.39 12.45 -7.02
CA GLU A 55 9.09 13.51 -6.06
C GLU A 55 8.55 12.95 -4.74
N GLY A 56 7.51 12.13 -4.80
CA GLY A 56 6.93 11.51 -3.60
C GLY A 56 7.92 10.60 -2.86
N MET A 57 8.79 9.91 -3.59
CA MET A 57 9.86 9.11 -2.99
C MET A 57 10.86 10.00 -2.24
N ARG A 58 11.30 11.10 -2.84
CA ARG A 58 12.20 12.06 -2.18
C ARG A 58 11.58 12.64 -0.92
N GLU A 59 10.33 13.07 -0.98
CA GLU A 59 9.61 13.61 0.18
C GLU A 59 9.45 12.58 1.30
N LEU A 60 9.15 11.33 0.95
CA LEU A 60 9.08 10.25 1.92
C LEU A 60 10.44 9.98 2.57
N LEU A 61 11.51 9.87 1.78
CA LEU A 61 12.86 9.57 2.27
C LEU A 61 13.37 10.72 3.14
N ASN A 62 13.25 11.96 2.67
CA ASN A 62 13.71 13.17 3.36
C ASN A 62 12.99 13.34 4.71
N SER A 63 11.66 13.28 4.72
CA SER A 63 10.87 13.39 5.96
C SER A 63 11.16 12.24 6.91
N SER A 64 11.31 11.00 6.41
CA SER A 64 11.63 9.85 7.25
C SER A 64 13.02 9.93 7.88
N ILE A 65 14.02 10.47 7.16
CA ILE A 65 15.38 10.65 7.69
C ILE A 65 15.41 11.75 8.76
N LYS A 66 14.68 12.85 8.55
CA LYS A 66 14.72 14.03 9.42
C LYS A 66 13.79 13.93 10.64
N GLU A 67 12.61 13.34 10.47
CA GLU A 67 11.49 13.50 11.42
C GLU A 67 11.08 12.18 12.11
N ALA A 68 11.19 11.04 11.41
CA ALA A 68 10.57 9.79 11.87
C ALA A 68 11.31 9.06 13.00
N LYS A 69 12.51 9.52 13.43
CA LYS A 69 13.33 8.89 14.48
C LYS A 69 13.49 7.37 14.27
N LEU A 70 13.81 6.96 13.05
CA LEU A 70 13.87 5.55 12.65
C LEU A 70 14.92 4.75 13.45
N HIS A 71 14.47 3.67 14.10
CA HIS A 71 15.36 2.60 14.58
C HIS A 71 15.80 1.68 13.42
N LEU A 72 16.79 0.80 13.65
CA LEU A 72 17.38 -0.03 12.60
C LEU A 72 16.33 -0.81 11.80
N PHE A 73 15.43 -1.52 12.49
CA PHE A 73 14.37 -2.28 11.81
C PHE A 73 13.43 -1.39 11.01
N GLY A 74 12.98 -0.25 11.55
CA GLY A 74 12.12 0.69 10.84
C GLY A 74 12.79 1.27 9.59
N ARG A 75 14.10 1.53 9.67
CA ARG A 75 14.93 1.97 8.55
C ARG A 75 15.05 0.90 7.47
N GLN A 76 15.30 -0.35 7.87
CA GLN A 76 15.36 -1.48 6.93
C GLN A 76 14.01 -1.76 6.27
N PHE A 77 12.91 -1.64 7.02
CA PHE A 77 11.56 -1.82 6.51
C PHE A 77 11.21 -0.75 5.47
N LEU A 78 11.52 0.52 5.75
CA LEU A 78 11.35 1.61 4.80
C LEU A 78 12.17 1.38 3.52
N GLN A 79 13.47 1.08 3.66
CA GLN A 79 14.36 0.81 2.53
C GLN A 79 13.79 -0.30 1.62
N LYS A 80 13.46 -1.45 2.21
CA LYS A 80 12.90 -2.59 1.46
C LYS A 80 11.56 -2.24 0.82
N GLY A 81 10.72 -1.45 1.49
CA GLY A 81 9.46 -0.94 0.95
C GLY A 81 9.66 -0.06 -0.28
N CYS A 82 10.60 0.88 -0.23
CA CYS A 82 10.92 1.76 -1.37
C CYS A 82 11.52 0.98 -2.54
N ILE A 83 12.49 0.09 -2.29
CA ILE A 83 13.09 -0.77 -3.34
C ILE A 83 12.01 -1.62 -4.01
N ARG A 84 11.09 -2.21 -3.21
CA ARG A 84 9.98 -3.01 -3.71
C ARG A 84 9.05 -2.17 -4.60
N ALA A 85 8.68 -0.97 -4.18
CA ALA A 85 7.80 -0.08 -4.94
C ALA A 85 8.41 0.25 -6.32
N VAL A 86 9.68 0.67 -6.36
CA VAL A 86 10.38 0.97 -7.63
C VAL A 86 10.54 -0.28 -8.49
N LYS A 87 10.95 -1.41 -7.90
CA LYS A 87 11.09 -2.68 -8.62
C LYS A 87 9.77 -3.12 -9.26
N ASP A 88 8.66 -2.96 -8.55
CA ASP A 88 7.35 -3.29 -9.08
C ASP A 88 6.94 -2.36 -10.23
N ARG A 89 7.30 -1.07 -10.20
CA ARG A 89 7.12 -0.17 -11.35
C ARG A 89 7.85 -0.68 -12.59
N ILE A 90 9.12 -1.06 -12.43
CA ILE A 90 9.94 -1.63 -13.51
C ILE A 90 9.29 -2.89 -14.09
N ARG A 91 8.78 -3.79 -13.22
CA ARG A 91 8.11 -5.01 -13.66
C ARG A 91 6.81 -4.74 -14.42
N LEU A 92 6.03 -3.76 -13.98
CA LEU A 92 4.81 -3.34 -14.68
C LEU A 92 5.14 -2.72 -16.03
N GLN A 93 6.12 -1.81 -16.08
CA GLN A 93 6.57 -1.19 -17.33
C GLN A 93 7.01 -2.24 -18.36
N LYS A 94 7.83 -3.22 -17.93
CA LYS A 94 8.22 -4.36 -18.77
C LYS A 94 7.01 -5.17 -19.26
N ALA A 95 5.99 -5.35 -18.43
CA ALA A 95 4.77 -6.05 -18.83
C ALA A 95 3.96 -5.24 -19.87
N PHE A 96 3.84 -3.93 -19.69
CA PHE A 96 3.17 -3.05 -20.65
C PHE A 96 3.88 -3.01 -22.00
N GLN A 97 5.21 -2.92 -22.01
CA GLN A 97 5.99 -2.98 -23.26
C GLN A 97 5.83 -4.30 -24.01
N LYS A 98 5.70 -5.41 -23.27
CA LYS A 98 5.47 -6.72 -23.87
C LYS A 98 4.05 -6.86 -24.44
N ASN A 99 3.06 -6.21 -23.84
CA ASN A 99 1.68 -6.26 -24.28
C ASN A 99 0.94 -4.94 -23.99
N LEU A 100 0.89 -4.07 -25.00
CA LEU A 100 0.23 -2.77 -24.90
C LEU A 100 -1.30 -2.88 -24.76
N GLU A 101 -1.92 -4.00 -25.16
CA GLU A 101 -3.37 -4.20 -24.99
C GLU A 101 -3.78 -4.20 -23.51
N ILE A 102 -2.85 -4.44 -22.59
CA ILE A 102 -3.11 -4.34 -21.16
C ILE A 102 -3.68 -2.96 -20.83
N LEU A 103 -3.09 -1.89 -21.36
CA LEU A 103 -3.50 -0.51 -21.13
C LEU A 103 -4.86 -0.15 -21.75
N ASN A 104 -5.43 -1.03 -22.57
CA ASN A 104 -6.77 -0.90 -23.12
C ASN A 104 -7.83 -1.70 -22.36
N THR A 105 -7.45 -2.37 -21.26
CA THR A 105 -8.40 -3.11 -20.42
C THR A 105 -9.45 -2.15 -19.87
N PRO A 106 -10.75 -2.39 -20.10
CA PRO A 106 -11.79 -1.51 -19.60
C PRO A 106 -11.90 -1.60 -18.07
N ILE A 107 -12.12 -0.45 -17.43
CA ILE A 107 -12.49 -0.34 -16.02
C ILE A 107 -13.83 0.39 -16.00
N GLU A 108 -14.90 -0.35 -16.26
CA GLU A 108 -16.25 0.19 -16.38
C GLU A 108 -16.95 0.23 -15.03
N LYS A 109 -17.49 1.41 -14.71
CA LYS A 109 -18.32 1.69 -13.54
C LYS A 109 -17.72 1.13 -12.24
N PRO A 110 -16.42 1.34 -11.94
CA PRO A 110 -15.80 0.79 -10.74
C PRO A 110 -16.52 1.29 -9.48
N VAL A 111 -16.76 0.40 -8.53
CA VAL A 111 -17.34 0.74 -7.23
C VAL A 111 -16.21 1.11 -6.28
N PHE A 112 -16.25 2.33 -5.74
CA PHE A 112 -15.35 2.77 -4.68
C PHE A 112 -16.10 2.87 -3.36
N ILE A 113 -15.68 2.08 -2.39
CA ILE A 113 -16.13 2.15 -1.01
C ILE A 113 -15.30 3.23 -0.30
N LEU A 114 -15.99 4.25 0.20
CA LEU A 114 -15.42 5.38 0.92
C LEU A 114 -15.86 5.37 2.38
N GLY A 115 -15.04 6.00 3.21
CA GLY A 115 -15.30 6.19 4.63
C GLY A 115 -13.98 6.34 5.37
N LEU A 116 -14.06 6.97 6.53
CA LEU A 116 -12.95 6.97 7.48
C LEU A 116 -12.71 5.53 7.99
N PRO A 117 -11.50 5.20 8.47
CA PRO A 117 -11.30 3.98 9.24
C PRO A 117 -12.37 3.87 10.33
N ARG A 118 -12.83 2.65 10.63
CA ARG A 118 -13.82 2.35 11.69
C ARG A 118 -15.29 2.71 11.37
N THR A 119 -15.63 3.02 10.12
CA THR A 119 -17.04 3.19 9.67
C THR A 119 -17.68 1.91 9.11
N GLY A 120 -16.98 0.77 9.14
CA GLY A 120 -17.49 -0.51 8.62
C GLY A 120 -17.13 -0.81 7.16
N THR A 121 -16.24 -0.02 6.54
CA THR A 121 -15.82 -0.24 5.13
C THR A 121 -15.26 -1.65 4.88
N THR A 122 -14.50 -2.19 5.84
CA THR A 122 -13.91 -3.54 5.74
C THR A 122 -15.00 -4.63 5.74
N PHE A 123 -16.06 -4.46 6.52
CA PHE A 123 -17.19 -5.38 6.52
C PHE A 123 -17.87 -5.41 5.15
N LEU A 124 -18.21 -4.23 4.60
CA LEU A 124 -18.83 -4.14 3.28
C LEU A 124 -17.93 -4.72 2.18
N GLN A 125 -16.63 -4.43 2.23
CA GLN A 125 -15.66 -4.96 1.27
C GLN A 125 -15.65 -6.50 1.29
N ASN A 126 -15.60 -7.12 2.48
CA ASN A 126 -15.63 -8.57 2.62
C ASN A 126 -16.97 -9.20 2.23
N LEU A 127 -18.09 -8.49 2.46
CA LEU A 127 -19.41 -8.92 1.99
C LEU A 127 -19.47 -8.96 0.46
N LEU A 128 -19.02 -7.90 -0.21
CA LEU A 128 -18.96 -7.84 -1.68
C LEU A 128 -17.93 -8.81 -2.25
N PHE A 129 -16.90 -9.18 -1.49
CA PHE A 129 -15.90 -10.19 -1.89
C PHE A 129 -16.48 -11.59 -2.08
N GLN A 130 -17.63 -11.89 -1.47
CA GLN A 130 -18.31 -13.18 -1.65
C GLN A 130 -19.00 -13.33 -3.00
N ASN A 131 -19.12 -12.26 -3.79
CA ASN A 131 -19.85 -12.26 -5.05
C ASN A 131 -18.90 -12.30 -6.25
N ASP A 132 -18.98 -13.39 -7.00
CA ASP A 132 -18.17 -13.63 -8.20
C ASP A 132 -18.37 -12.59 -9.30
N HIS A 133 -19.43 -11.78 -9.31
CA HIS A 133 -19.59 -10.69 -10.27
C HIS A 133 -18.47 -9.64 -10.16
N PHE A 134 -17.93 -9.45 -8.96
CA PHE A 134 -16.94 -8.42 -8.68
C PHE A 134 -15.50 -8.92 -8.82
N ARG A 135 -14.62 -7.98 -9.18
CA ARG A 135 -13.17 -8.11 -9.05
C ARG A 135 -12.71 -7.21 -7.93
N HIS A 136 -12.05 -7.81 -6.95
CA HIS A 136 -11.47 -7.10 -5.81
C HIS A 136 -9.96 -7.12 -5.92
N LEU A 137 -9.29 -6.14 -5.34
CA LEU A 137 -7.85 -6.19 -5.20
C LEU A 137 -7.48 -7.18 -4.10
N HIS A 138 -6.81 -8.29 -4.42
CA HIS A 138 -6.35 -9.24 -3.40
C HIS A 138 -5.09 -8.70 -2.73
N TYR A 139 -4.89 -9.01 -1.44
CA TYR A 139 -3.70 -8.60 -0.70
C TYR A 139 -2.40 -8.95 -1.44
N TRP A 140 -2.26 -10.20 -1.89
CA TRP A 140 -1.03 -10.68 -2.54
C TRP A 140 -0.66 -9.91 -3.83
N GLU A 141 -1.65 -9.34 -4.53
CA GLU A 141 -1.45 -8.56 -5.77
C GLU A 141 -0.77 -7.20 -5.50
N GLN A 142 -0.83 -6.76 -4.25
CA GLN A 142 -0.19 -5.53 -3.79
C GLN A 142 1.19 -5.77 -3.18
N VAL A 143 1.44 -6.99 -2.70
CA VAL A 143 2.71 -7.37 -2.07
C VAL A 143 3.85 -7.33 -3.08
N ALA A 144 3.63 -7.87 -4.28
CA ALA A 144 4.62 -7.85 -5.35
C ALA A 144 3.98 -7.95 -6.73
N VAL A 145 4.64 -7.36 -7.73
CA VAL A 145 4.30 -7.63 -9.13
C VAL A 145 5.03 -8.91 -9.58
N GLY A 146 4.26 -9.90 -10.01
CA GLY A 146 4.74 -11.18 -10.56
C GLY A 146 4.00 -11.53 -11.85
N PRO A 147 3.73 -12.83 -12.12
CA PRO A 147 2.90 -13.24 -13.23
C PRO A 147 1.54 -12.54 -13.18
N GLN A 148 1.06 -12.10 -14.34
CA GLN A 148 -0.25 -11.47 -14.46
C GLN A 148 -1.35 -12.37 -13.87
N PRO A 149 -2.27 -11.83 -13.06
CA PRO A 149 -3.35 -12.62 -12.49
C PRO A 149 -4.28 -13.18 -13.57
N THR A 150 -4.63 -14.46 -13.46
CA THR A 150 -5.55 -15.19 -14.34
C THR A 150 -6.56 -15.94 -13.47
N HIS A 151 -7.66 -16.41 -14.05
CA HIS A 151 -8.60 -17.29 -13.34
C HIS A 151 -7.93 -18.54 -12.74
N LYS A 152 -6.86 -19.06 -13.36
CA LYS A 152 -6.14 -20.26 -12.91
C LYS A 152 -5.22 -19.99 -11.71
N ASN A 153 -4.50 -18.87 -11.71
CA ASN A 153 -3.51 -18.59 -10.67
C ASN A 153 -4.05 -17.70 -9.53
N LEU A 154 -5.29 -17.22 -9.58
CA LEU A 154 -5.83 -16.28 -8.59
C LEU A 154 -5.78 -16.82 -7.15
N LYS A 155 -5.92 -18.15 -6.98
CA LYS A 155 -5.91 -18.84 -5.68
C LYS A 155 -4.60 -19.60 -5.38
N ASP A 156 -3.70 -19.72 -6.36
CA ASP A 156 -2.46 -20.51 -6.25
C ASP A 156 -1.27 -19.80 -6.90
N ASN A 157 -1.22 -18.47 -6.76
CA ASN A 157 -0.06 -17.69 -7.16
C ASN A 157 1.06 -17.88 -6.13
N TYR A 158 2.30 -18.08 -6.56
CA TYR A 158 3.43 -18.28 -5.63
C TYR A 158 3.63 -17.09 -4.67
N ILE A 159 3.19 -15.88 -5.03
CA ILE A 159 3.25 -14.69 -4.17
C ILE A 159 2.35 -14.85 -2.93
N ILE A 160 1.27 -15.62 -3.02
CA ILE A 160 0.36 -15.88 -1.90
C ILE A 160 1.11 -16.54 -0.75
N LYS A 161 1.93 -17.57 -1.02
CA LYS A 161 2.72 -18.26 0.01
C LYS A 161 3.65 -17.30 0.74
N SER A 162 4.38 -16.46 -0.01
CA SER A 162 5.23 -15.42 0.58
C SER A 162 4.44 -14.39 1.38
N SER A 163 3.23 -14.05 0.94
CA SER A 163 2.34 -13.11 1.64
C SER A 163 1.84 -13.69 2.96
N VAL A 164 1.48 -14.97 3.00
CA VAL A 164 1.12 -15.69 4.23
C VAL A 164 2.28 -15.67 5.21
N SER A 165 3.48 -16.08 4.79
CA SER A 165 4.66 -16.09 5.66
C SER A 165 5.01 -14.68 6.18
N PHE A 166 4.85 -13.64 5.36
CA PHE A 166 5.07 -12.27 5.79
C PHE A 166 4.06 -11.85 6.87
N VAL A 167 2.77 -12.12 6.65
CA VAL A 167 1.71 -11.78 7.59
C VAL A 167 1.87 -12.52 8.91
N ASP A 168 2.20 -13.82 8.90
CA ASP A 168 2.41 -14.60 10.13
C ASP A 168 3.63 -14.12 10.94
N ASN A 169 4.71 -13.76 10.26
CA ASN A 169 5.87 -13.14 10.92
C ASN A 169 5.52 -11.76 11.50
N LEU A 170 4.75 -10.95 10.76
CA LEU A 170 4.33 -9.63 11.25
C LEU A 170 3.40 -9.76 12.46
N LYS A 171 2.48 -10.73 12.48
CA LYS A 171 1.62 -11.05 13.63
C LYS A 171 2.44 -11.38 14.88
N THR A 172 3.57 -12.05 14.70
CA THR A 172 4.48 -12.40 15.80
C THR A 172 5.22 -11.18 16.36
N ILE A 173 5.59 -10.23 15.49
CA ILE A 173 6.40 -9.05 15.85
C ILE A 173 5.54 -7.89 16.38
N ALA A 174 4.34 -7.71 15.81
CA ALA A 174 3.43 -6.61 16.07
C ALA A 174 1.99 -7.12 16.24
N PRO A 175 1.70 -7.95 17.25
CA PRO A 175 0.38 -8.53 17.46
C PRO A 175 -0.70 -7.45 17.68
N GLU A 176 -0.36 -6.32 18.29
CA GLU A 176 -1.30 -5.23 18.55
C GLU A 176 -1.81 -4.58 17.25
N PHE A 177 -0.97 -4.51 16.22
CA PHE A 177 -1.39 -4.00 14.90
C PHE A 177 -2.54 -4.83 14.31
N PHE A 178 -2.48 -6.16 14.46
CA PHE A 178 -3.51 -7.06 13.94
C PHE A 178 -4.82 -7.04 14.72
N ILE A 179 -4.83 -6.50 15.95
CA ILE A 179 -6.07 -6.21 16.68
C ILE A 179 -6.83 -5.07 15.98
N ALA A 180 -6.09 -4.12 15.41
CA ALA A 180 -6.65 -2.90 14.84
C ALA A 180 -6.87 -2.98 13.31
N HIS A 181 -6.06 -3.79 12.61
CA HIS A 181 -6.14 -4.04 11.17
C HIS A 181 -5.86 -5.51 10.84
N GLU A 182 -6.93 -6.28 10.58
CA GLU A 182 -6.78 -7.66 10.13
C GLU A 182 -6.34 -7.70 8.67
N ILE A 183 -5.22 -8.38 8.40
CA ILE A 183 -4.76 -8.66 7.03
C ILE A 183 -5.03 -10.14 6.74
N ASN A 184 -5.87 -10.38 5.73
CA ASN A 184 -6.09 -11.71 5.17
C ASN A 184 -5.31 -11.85 3.86
N PRO A 185 -4.27 -12.70 3.78
CA PRO A 185 -3.49 -12.89 2.56
C PRO A 185 -4.30 -13.31 1.32
N TYR A 186 -5.46 -13.94 1.53
CA TYR A 186 -6.39 -14.37 0.49
C TYR A 186 -7.56 -13.41 0.27
N GLY A 187 -7.70 -12.41 1.14
CA GLY A 187 -8.84 -11.51 1.16
C GLY A 187 -8.66 -10.28 0.26
N PRO A 188 -9.73 -9.47 0.17
CA PRO A 188 -9.67 -8.17 -0.47
C PRO A 188 -8.85 -7.20 0.39
N GLU A 189 -8.18 -6.24 -0.22
CA GLU A 189 -7.34 -5.26 0.48
C GLU A 189 -7.51 -3.85 -0.09
N GLU A 190 -7.14 -2.83 0.70
CA GLU A 190 -7.22 -1.43 0.32
C GLU A 190 -6.29 -1.07 -0.85
N CYS A 191 -6.63 -0.08 -1.67
CA CYS A 191 -5.81 0.39 -2.80
C CYS A 191 -4.44 0.99 -2.41
N ASN A 192 -4.13 1.11 -1.12
CA ASN A 192 -2.92 1.76 -0.62
C ASN A 192 -1.64 1.14 -1.20
N GLY A 193 -1.58 -0.18 -1.37
CA GLY A 193 -0.40 -0.85 -1.91
C GLY A 193 -0.16 -0.57 -3.39
N LEU A 194 -1.20 -0.24 -4.17
CA LEU A 194 -1.01 0.29 -5.53
C LEU A 194 -0.49 1.74 -5.48
N MET A 195 -1.01 2.55 -4.55
CA MET A 195 -0.61 3.95 -4.36
C MET A 195 0.83 4.10 -3.83
N GLU A 196 1.31 3.13 -3.03
CA GLU A 196 2.70 3.04 -2.57
C GLU A 196 3.70 2.97 -3.74
N ARG A 197 3.29 2.38 -4.89
CA ARG A 197 4.14 2.34 -6.09
C ARG A 197 4.28 3.69 -6.79
N ASN A 198 3.54 4.71 -6.36
CA ASN A 198 3.75 6.11 -6.74
C ASN A 198 4.26 6.98 -5.57
N PHE A 199 4.56 6.37 -4.42
CA PHE A 199 4.97 7.08 -3.20
C PHE A 199 4.00 8.18 -2.72
N THR A 200 2.72 8.02 -3.03
CA THR A 200 1.62 8.92 -2.63
C THR A 200 0.57 8.11 -1.88
N SER A 201 0.90 7.64 -0.69
CA SER A 201 0.01 6.77 0.10
C SER A 201 -0.15 7.28 1.53
N ILE A 202 -1.39 7.30 1.99
CA ILE A 202 -1.77 7.65 3.36
C ILE A 202 -1.05 6.78 4.41
N ILE A 203 -0.67 5.55 4.02
CA ILE A 203 -0.04 4.58 4.90
C ILE A 203 1.32 5.04 5.44
N TYR A 204 2.03 5.91 4.70
CA TYR A 204 3.35 6.36 5.11
C TYR A 204 3.32 7.21 6.38
N PHE A 205 2.41 8.19 6.48
CA PHE A 205 2.28 9.03 7.67
C PHE A 205 1.36 8.43 8.75
N MET A 206 0.57 7.41 8.42
CA MET A 206 -0.07 6.58 9.43
C MET A 206 0.98 5.81 10.25
N PHE A 207 1.97 5.20 9.59
CA PHE A 207 3.01 4.40 10.26
C PHE A 207 4.24 5.16 10.74
N ARG A 208 4.42 6.42 10.34
CA ARG A 208 5.57 7.23 10.72
C ARG A 208 5.15 8.63 11.12
N ASN A 209 5.91 9.22 12.04
CA ASN A 209 5.75 10.63 12.36
C ASN A 209 6.56 11.49 11.37
N ILE A 210 5.94 11.83 10.23
CA ILE A 210 6.54 12.57 9.11
C ILE A 210 5.62 13.73 8.68
N PRO A 211 5.44 14.76 9.53
CA PRO A 211 4.55 15.89 9.24
C PRO A 211 4.83 16.56 7.89
N SER A 212 6.09 16.73 7.48
CA SER A 212 6.40 17.40 6.21
C SER A 212 5.88 16.62 5.00
N TYR A 213 5.96 15.28 5.02
CA TYR A 213 5.38 14.45 3.96
C TYR A 213 3.85 14.49 3.98
N MET A 214 3.23 14.54 5.17
CA MET A 214 1.77 14.66 5.28
C MET A 214 1.26 15.98 4.68
N GLU A 215 1.94 17.09 4.97
CA GLU A 215 1.63 18.41 4.41
C GLU A 215 1.79 18.44 2.89
N TRP A 216 2.93 17.94 2.39
CA TRP A 216 3.16 17.79 0.94
C TRP A 216 2.07 16.92 0.30
N PHE A 217 1.78 15.76 0.87
CA PHE A 217 0.81 14.80 0.35
C PHE A 217 -0.59 15.39 0.24
N GLN A 218 -1.02 16.19 1.22
CA GLN A 218 -2.33 16.85 1.21
C GLN A 218 -2.47 17.90 0.09
N ALA A 219 -1.36 18.54 -0.29
CA ALA A 219 -1.34 19.56 -1.34
C ALA A 219 -0.99 19.00 -2.74
N HIS A 220 -0.50 17.76 -2.82
CA HIS A 220 0.03 17.18 -4.05
C HIS A 220 -1.06 16.92 -5.12
N ASP A 221 -0.72 17.13 -6.40
CA ASP A 221 -1.59 16.79 -7.52
C ASP A 221 -1.62 15.28 -7.74
N MET A 222 -2.77 14.65 -7.51
CA MET A 222 -2.90 13.19 -7.59
C MET A 222 -3.25 12.67 -8.99
N THR A 223 -3.17 13.47 -10.06
CA THR A 223 -3.51 13.03 -11.42
C THR A 223 -2.68 11.81 -11.82
N GLU A 224 -1.35 11.91 -11.78
CA GLU A 224 -0.44 10.82 -12.15
C GLU A 224 -0.62 9.58 -11.26
N THR A 225 -0.92 9.80 -9.97
CA THR A 225 -1.20 8.71 -9.04
C THR A 225 -2.43 7.91 -9.46
N TYR A 226 -3.54 8.58 -9.79
CA TYR A 226 -4.75 7.88 -10.22
C TYR A 226 -4.61 7.27 -11.60
N ASP A 227 -3.92 7.93 -12.53
CA ASP A 227 -3.64 7.37 -13.86
C ASP A 227 -2.77 6.11 -13.75
N TYR A 228 -1.75 6.13 -12.90
CA TYR A 228 -0.94 4.94 -12.63
C TYR A 228 -1.72 3.85 -11.87
N HIS A 229 -2.60 4.23 -10.94
CA HIS A 229 -3.53 3.30 -10.29
C HIS A 229 -4.43 2.60 -11.34
N LYS A 230 -4.94 3.33 -12.34
CA LYS A 230 -5.70 2.75 -13.46
C LYS A 230 -4.87 1.74 -14.25
N GLN A 231 -3.64 2.08 -14.63
CA GLN A 231 -2.75 1.16 -15.35
C GLN A 231 -2.48 -0.13 -14.55
N GLN A 232 -2.28 -0.02 -13.25
CA GLN A 232 -2.13 -1.18 -12.36
C GLN A 232 -3.39 -2.05 -12.33
N LEU A 233 -4.57 -1.46 -12.21
CA LEU A 233 -5.83 -2.21 -12.26
C LEU A 233 -6.07 -2.84 -13.63
N GLN A 234 -5.66 -2.19 -14.70
CA GLN A 234 -5.73 -2.76 -16.06
C GLN A 234 -4.81 -3.99 -16.19
N PHE A 235 -3.60 -3.93 -15.63
CA PHE A 235 -2.73 -5.11 -15.51
C PHE A 235 -3.40 -6.26 -14.75
N LEU A 236 -3.93 -5.97 -13.57
CA LEU A 236 -4.55 -6.99 -12.70
C LEU A 236 -5.89 -7.51 -13.24
N GLY A 237 -6.58 -6.71 -14.04
CA GLY A 237 -7.91 -6.96 -14.58
C GLY A 237 -7.91 -7.50 -16.01
N TYR A 238 -6.75 -7.61 -16.66
CA TYR A 238 -6.63 -7.98 -18.08
C TYR A 238 -7.36 -9.27 -18.44
N HIS A 239 -7.32 -10.28 -17.55
CA HIS A 239 -8.02 -11.56 -17.73
C HIS A 239 -9.42 -11.60 -17.08
N PHE A 240 -9.88 -10.49 -16.54
CA PHE A 240 -11.15 -10.35 -15.78
C PHE A 240 -12.06 -9.26 -16.37
N ARG A 241 -11.98 -8.99 -17.68
CA ARG A 241 -12.69 -7.89 -18.37
C ARG A 241 -14.21 -7.84 -18.18
N LYS A 242 -14.84 -8.96 -17.79
CA LYS A 242 -16.30 -9.07 -17.54
C LYS A 242 -16.69 -8.83 -16.08
N LYS A 243 -15.73 -8.54 -15.20
CA LYS A 243 -15.94 -8.33 -13.77
C LYS A 243 -15.93 -6.84 -13.45
N GLN A 244 -16.81 -6.41 -12.56
CA GLN A 244 -16.85 -5.03 -12.09
C GLN A 244 -15.87 -4.85 -10.93
N TRP A 245 -15.02 -3.83 -10.97
CA TRP A 245 -14.08 -3.55 -9.88
C TRP A 245 -14.82 -3.07 -8.62
N VAL A 246 -14.44 -3.61 -7.47
CA VAL A 246 -14.75 -3.08 -6.14
C VAL A 246 -13.44 -2.71 -5.47
N LEU A 247 -13.32 -1.44 -5.12
CA LEU A 247 -12.11 -0.79 -4.65
C LEU A 247 -12.42 -0.04 -3.37
N LYS A 248 -11.41 0.12 -2.51
CA LYS A 248 -11.59 0.76 -1.21
C LYS A 248 -10.25 1.31 -0.76
N ALA A 249 -10.22 2.54 -0.28
CA ALA A 249 -9.10 3.09 0.50
C ALA A 249 -9.57 4.42 1.10
N PRO A 250 -9.18 4.78 2.34
CA PRO A 250 -9.58 6.06 2.94
C PRO A 250 -9.06 7.25 2.13
N VAL A 251 -7.91 7.09 1.46
CA VAL A 251 -7.29 8.12 0.60
C VAL A 251 -8.24 8.65 -0.47
N HIS A 252 -9.14 7.81 -0.99
CA HIS A 252 -10.06 8.22 -2.04
C HIS A 252 -11.01 9.34 -1.60
N LEU A 253 -11.37 9.38 -0.31
CA LEU A 253 -12.22 10.43 0.25
C LEU A 253 -11.57 11.82 0.14
N PHE A 254 -10.24 11.90 0.27
CA PHE A 254 -9.49 13.15 0.21
C PHE A 254 -9.24 13.66 -1.23
N PHE A 255 -9.28 12.76 -2.22
CA PHE A 255 -8.87 13.06 -3.59
C PHE A 255 -9.94 12.70 -4.63
N LEU A 256 -11.23 12.87 -4.28
CA LEU A 256 -12.35 12.55 -5.16
C LEU A 256 -12.28 13.26 -6.52
N LYS A 257 -11.78 14.51 -6.55
CA LYS A 257 -11.56 15.26 -7.80
C LYS A 257 -10.71 14.47 -8.81
N TYR A 258 -9.60 13.89 -8.35
CA TYR A 258 -8.69 13.12 -9.20
C TYR A 258 -9.26 11.74 -9.53
N LEU A 259 -9.94 11.11 -8.57
CA LEU A 259 -10.65 9.85 -8.79
C LEU A 259 -11.67 9.99 -9.94
N PHE A 260 -12.55 11.00 -9.91
CA PHE A 260 -13.56 11.20 -10.95
C PHE A 260 -12.96 11.66 -12.28
N LYS A 261 -11.80 12.34 -12.27
CA LYS A 261 -11.07 12.65 -13.51
C LYS A 261 -10.62 11.37 -14.23
N THR A 262 -10.10 10.39 -13.49
CA THR A 262 -9.60 9.12 -14.06
C THR A 262 -10.72 8.08 -14.29
N TYR A 263 -11.74 8.08 -13.43
CA TYR A 263 -12.92 7.18 -13.44
C TYR A 263 -14.22 8.00 -13.44
N PRO A 264 -14.59 8.62 -14.57
CA PRO A 264 -15.77 9.50 -14.63
C PRO A 264 -17.09 8.78 -14.38
N ASP A 265 -17.14 7.46 -14.58
CA ASP A 265 -18.30 6.60 -14.36
C ASP A 265 -18.25 5.83 -13.02
N ALA A 266 -17.32 6.20 -12.12
CA ALA A 266 -17.19 5.58 -10.80
C ALA A 266 -18.47 5.66 -9.98
N ARG A 267 -18.79 4.58 -9.28
CA ARG A 267 -19.91 4.47 -8.34
C ARG A 267 -19.38 4.55 -6.91
N ILE A 268 -19.91 5.48 -6.13
CA ILE A 268 -19.44 5.72 -4.77
C ILE A 268 -20.40 5.12 -3.76
N VAL A 269 -19.87 4.34 -2.82
CA VAL A 269 -20.58 3.90 -1.61
C VAL A 269 -19.87 4.51 -0.41
N HIS A 270 -20.43 5.58 0.15
CA HIS A 270 -19.84 6.29 1.29
C HIS A 270 -20.47 5.85 2.60
N LEU A 271 -19.67 5.26 3.48
CA LEU A 271 -20.09 4.85 4.81
C LEU A 271 -19.83 5.97 5.81
N HIS A 272 -20.84 6.24 6.62
CA HIS A 272 -20.81 7.25 7.66
C HIS A 272 -20.87 6.61 9.05
N ARG A 273 -20.23 7.25 10.01
CA ARG A 273 -20.33 6.98 11.44
C ARG A 273 -20.09 8.30 12.18
N ASP A 274 -20.62 8.42 13.39
CA ASP A 274 -20.44 9.61 14.22
C ASP A 274 -18.95 9.99 14.33
N PRO A 275 -18.55 11.20 13.89
CA PRO A 275 -17.15 11.66 13.99
C PRO A 275 -16.62 11.68 15.43
N LEU A 276 -17.49 11.86 16.44
CA LEU A 276 -17.11 11.81 17.85
C LEU A 276 -16.66 10.40 18.28
N GLU A 277 -17.14 9.34 17.61
CA GLU A 277 -16.68 7.98 17.83
C GLU A 277 -15.47 7.63 16.95
N VAL A 278 -15.47 8.08 15.70
CA VAL A 278 -14.47 7.71 14.70
C VAL A 278 -13.10 8.31 15.00
N ILE A 279 -13.05 9.60 15.35
CA ILE A 279 -11.77 10.32 15.52
C ILE A 279 -10.93 9.71 16.65
N PRO A 280 -11.46 9.47 17.87
CA PRO A 280 -10.68 8.81 18.93
C PRO A 280 -10.27 7.39 18.56
N SER A 281 -11.13 6.64 17.87
CA SER A 281 -10.81 5.27 17.44
C SER A 281 -9.68 5.25 16.39
N MET A 282 -9.69 6.19 15.45
CA MET A 282 -8.62 6.36 14.46
C MET A 282 -7.32 6.80 15.12
N ALA A 283 -7.37 7.72 16.09
CA ALA A 283 -6.19 8.13 16.86
C ALA A 283 -5.56 6.94 17.60
N SER A 284 -6.38 6.09 18.22
CA SER A 284 -5.90 4.85 18.86
C SER A 284 -5.23 3.91 17.86
N LEU A 285 -5.79 3.73 16.66
CA LEU A 285 -5.18 2.91 15.60
C LEU A 285 -3.80 3.46 15.20
N VAL A 286 -3.69 4.78 14.97
CA VAL A 286 -2.42 5.42 14.60
C VAL A 286 -1.36 5.24 15.69
N VAL A 287 -1.74 5.38 16.97
CA VAL A 287 -0.81 5.18 18.09
C VAL A 287 -0.32 3.74 18.17
N ILE A 288 -1.20 2.75 17.96
CA ILE A 288 -0.82 1.32 17.94
C ILE A 288 0.09 0.99 16.75
N SER A 289 -0.03 1.73 15.66
CA SER A 289 0.65 1.45 14.40
C SER A 289 2.06 2.05 14.27
N ARG A 290 2.49 2.87 15.22
CA ARG A 290 3.81 3.53 15.27
C ARG A 290 4.73 2.85 16.29
#